data_AF-A0A259RU41-F1
#
_entry.id   AF-A0A259RU41-F1
#
_cell.length_a   1.000
_cell.length_b   1.000
_cell.length_c   1.000
_cell.angle_alpha   90.00
_cell.angle_beta   90.00
_cell.angle_gamma   90.00
#
_symmetry.space_group_name_H-M   'P 1'
#
loop_
_entity.id
_entity.type
_entity.pdbx_description
1 polymer ?
#
loop_
_entity_poly.entity_id
_entity_poly.type
_entity_poly.pdbx_seq_one_letter_code
_entity_poly.pdbx_strand_id
1 'polypeptide(L)'
;MASAELRSVFDRAELAIELAESVAGLEQRHLHPLIDSLSPELTRHAAVDHAEGSAAASALRHFLRGLRNRPDGTELRREMAVLESDFAAYSADVACHMQREREAHNPLLWLHESDEALLGLKRSMIDDVPLHLRCSLAAWMARSVRPADRPALVAAVRHSVPAQAYDMLLDQLQMQSCPAPAAFAQAA
;
A
#
# COMPACT_ATOMS: atom_id res chain seq x y z
N MET A 1 -1.30 23.04 17.41
CA MET A 1 -1.73 22.21 16.27
C MET A 1 -0.49 21.73 15.55
N ALA A 2 -0.53 20.52 15.00
CA ALA A 2 0.56 19.95 14.22
C ALA A 2 0.96 20.86 13.05
N SER A 3 2.27 20.95 12.78
CA SER A 3 2.79 21.65 11.60
C SER A 3 2.20 21.11 10.29
N ALA A 4 2.27 21.88 9.20
CA ALA A 4 1.83 21.41 7.87
C ALA A 4 2.60 20.17 7.40
N GLU A 5 3.90 20.11 7.70
CA GLU A 5 4.75 18.96 7.40
C GLU A 5 4.31 17.71 8.18
N LEU A 6 4.00 17.87 9.46
CA LEU A 6 3.55 16.76 10.30
C LEU A 6 2.17 16.24 9.88
N ARG A 7 1.25 17.14 9.49
CA ARG A 7 -0.03 16.73 8.89
C ARG A 7 0.17 15.91 7.61
N SER A 8 1.09 16.30 6.74
CA SER A 8 1.44 15.54 5.54
C SER A 8 2.04 14.15 5.85
N VAL A 9 2.77 14.00 6.95
CA VAL A 9 3.21 12.67 7.42
C VAL A 9 2.01 11.81 7.82
N PHE A 10 1.06 12.35 8.58
CA PHE A 10 -0.16 11.62 8.95
C PHE A 10 -1.00 11.24 7.74
N ASP A 11 -1.19 12.14 6.77
CA ASP A 11 -1.92 11.87 5.54
C ASP A 11 -1.28 10.70 4.77
N ARG A 12 0.06 10.67 4.68
CA ARG A 12 0.80 9.59 4.01
C ARG A 12 0.73 8.26 4.75
N ALA A 13 0.76 8.27 6.08
CA ALA A 13 0.61 7.07 6.88
C ALA A 13 -0.81 6.49 6.75
N GLU A 14 -1.85 7.33 6.77
CA GLU A 14 -3.23 6.91 6.53
C GLU A 14 -3.40 6.31 5.13
N LEU A 15 -2.85 6.96 4.09
CA LEU A 15 -2.88 6.46 2.72
C LEU A 15 -2.18 5.10 2.59
N ALA A 16 -1.02 4.92 3.23
CA ALA A 16 -0.30 3.65 3.17
C ALA A 16 -1.11 2.49 3.77
N ILE A 17 -1.81 2.72 4.90
CA ILE A 17 -2.70 1.73 5.51
C ILE A 17 -3.91 1.45 4.60
N GLU A 18 -4.52 2.49 4.02
CA GLU A 18 -5.63 2.34 3.07
C GLU A 18 -5.25 1.50 1.85
N LEU A 19 -4.05 1.72 1.31
CA LEU A 19 -3.55 0.96 0.17
C LEU A 19 -3.32 -0.51 0.51
N ALA A 20 -2.75 -0.81 1.68
CA ALA A 20 -2.55 -2.20 2.13
C ALA A 20 -3.88 -2.95 2.30
N GLU A 21 -4.87 -2.35 2.98
CA GLU A 21 -6.19 -2.97 3.15
C GLU A 21 -6.96 -3.10 1.84
N SER A 22 -6.80 -2.12 0.92
CA SER A 22 -7.44 -2.20 -0.40
C SER A 22 -6.94 -3.40 -1.19
N VAL A 23 -5.63 -3.69 -1.12
CA VAL A 23 -5.02 -4.86 -1.77
C VAL A 23 -5.52 -6.16 -1.14
N ALA A 24 -5.48 -6.27 0.19
CA ALA A 24 -6.00 -7.46 0.90
C ALA A 24 -7.48 -7.72 0.58
N GLY A 25 -8.29 -6.66 0.46
CA GLY A 25 -9.69 -6.78 0.06
C GLY A 25 -9.90 -7.26 -1.38
N LEU A 26 -9.01 -6.90 -2.32
CA LEU A 26 -9.06 -7.40 -3.69
C LEU A 26 -8.71 -8.88 -3.75
N GLU A 27 -7.69 -9.30 -3.00
CA GLU A 27 -7.30 -10.71 -2.91
C GLU A 27 -8.46 -11.56 -2.38
N GLN A 28 -9.12 -11.11 -1.30
CA GLN A 28 -10.30 -11.81 -0.74
C GLN A 28 -11.47 -11.92 -1.73
N ARG A 29 -11.70 -10.90 -2.57
CA ARG A 29 -12.85 -10.87 -3.49
C ARG A 29 -12.60 -11.64 -4.78
N HIS A 30 -11.37 -11.62 -5.29
CA HIS A 30 -11.06 -12.13 -6.62
C HIS A 30 -10.12 -13.33 -6.61
N LEU A 31 -9.08 -13.30 -5.78
CA LEU A 31 -8.01 -14.29 -5.81
C LEU A 31 -8.33 -15.49 -4.92
N HIS A 32 -8.66 -15.25 -3.66
CA HIS A 32 -8.93 -16.30 -2.67
C HIS A 32 -10.03 -17.28 -3.10
N PRO A 33 -11.15 -16.86 -3.72
CA PRO A 33 -12.15 -17.82 -4.21
C PRO A 33 -11.60 -18.81 -5.25
N LEU A 34 -10.69 -18.34 -6.12
CA LEU A 34 -10.02 -19.20 -7.09
C LEU A 34 -9.05 -20.15 -6.39
N ILE A 35 -8.22 -19.64 -5.47
CA ILE A 35 -7.30 -20.47 -4.69
C ILE A 35 -8.08 -21.52 -3.88
N ASP A 36 -9.19 -21.16 -3.25
CA ASP A 36 -10.04 -22.08 -2.48
C ASP A 36 -10.65 -23.16 -3.36
N SER A 37 -11.00 -22.85 -4.60
CA SER A 37 -11.51 -23.85 -5.54
C SER A 37 -10.45 -24.89 -5.94
N LEU A 38 -9.17 -24.53 -5.86
CA LEU A 38 -8.03 -25.38 -6.21
C LEU A 38 -7.46 -26.11 -4.97
N SER A 39 -7.34 -25.41 -3.83
CA SER A 39 -6.91 -25.96 -2.54
C SER A 39 -7.41 -25.06 -1.38
N PRO A 40 -8.50 -25.44 -0.70
CA PRO A 40 -9.09 -24.71 0.43
C PRO A 40 -8.14 -24.48 1.61
N GLU A 41 -7.07 -25.26 1.73
CA GLU A 41 -6.13 -25.17 2.84
C GLU A 41 -5.19 -23.96 2.72
N LEU A 42 -4.95 -23.46 1.51
CA LEU A 42 -3.91 -22.47 1.22
C LEU A 42 -4.31 -21.02 1.53
N THR A 43 -5.59 -20.72 1.63
CA THR A 43 -6.10 -19.38 2.02
C THR A 43 -6.28 -19.26 3.54
N ARG A 44 -6.25 -20.36 4.30
CA ARG A 44 -6.54 -20.33 5.75
C ARG A 44 -5.60 -19.41 6.51
N HIS A 45 -4.30 -19.44 6.19
CA HIS A 45 -3.33 -18.53 6.80
C HIS A 45 -3.55 -17.09 6.36
N ALA A 46 -3.87 -16.86 5.07
CA ALA A 46 -4.19 -15.53 4.57
C ALA A 46 -5.39 -14.90 5.28
N ALA A 47 -6.44 -15.69 5.56
CA ALA A 47 -7.61 -15.20 6.29
C ALA A 47 -7.26 -14.73 7.72
N VAL A 48 -6.37 -15.45 8.41
CA VAL A 48 -5.87 -15.04 9.74
C VAL A 48 -5.01 -13.78 9.61
N ASP A 49 -4.04 -13.78 8.69
CA ASP A 49 -3.17 -12.62 8.45
C ASP A 49 -3.97 -11.36 8.12
N HIS A 50 -5.03 -11.48 7.30
CA HIS A 50 -5.88 -10.35 6.93
C HIS A 50 -6.65 -9.81 8.13
N ALA A 51 -7.14 -10.69 9.01
CA ALA A 51 -7.85 -10.30 10.21
C ALA A 51 -6.91 -9.57 11.19
N GLU A 52 -5.70 -10.11 11.42
CA GLU A 52 -4.67 -9.51 12.26
C GLU A 52 -4.19 -8.18 11.68
N GLY A 53 -3.94 -8.13 10.37
CA GLY A 53 -3.55 -6.93 9.63
C GLY A 53 -4.62 -5.83 9.70
N SER A 54 -5.91 -6.17 9.60
CA SER A 54 -7.01 -5.21 9.73
C SER A 54 -7.16 -4.68 11.16
N ALA A 55 -6.92 -5.53 12.17
CA ALA A 55 -6.89 -5.09 13.56
C ALA A 55 -5.72 -4.13 13.84
N ALA A 56 -4.52 -4.46 13.36
CA ALA A 56 -3.33 -3.58 13.45
C ALA A 56 -3.53 -2.25 12.72
N ALA A 57 -4.07 -2.28 11.49
CA ALA A 57 -4.43 -1.11 10.71
C ALA A 57 -5.42 -0.19 11.46
N SER A 58 -6.45 -0.79 12.09
CA SER A 58 -7.43 -0.05 12.89
C SER A 58 -6.79 0.62 14.12
N ALA A 59 -5.88 -0.08 14.81
CA ALA A 59 -5.15 0.48 15.95
C ALA A 59 -4.25 1.65 15.53
N LEU A 60 -3.49 1.49 14.45
CA LEU A 60 -2.62 2.55 13.90
C LEU A 60 -3.42 3.79 13.49
N ARG A 61 -4.57 3.61 12.80
CA ARG A 61 -5.44 4.73 12.44
C ARG A 61 -6.00 5.45 13.66
N HIS A 62 -6.40 4.71 14.68
CA HIS A 62 -6.86 5.30 15.93
C HIS A 62 -5.75 6.16 16.55
N PHE A 63 -4.53 5.63 16.59
CA PHE A 63 -3.38 6.35 17.13
C PHE A 63 -3.06 7.62 16.33
N LEU A 64 -2.95 7.51 15.00
CA LEU A 64 -2.73 8.65 14.08
C LEU A 64 -3.75 9.78 14.29
N ARG A 65 -5.05 9.44 14.37
CA ARG A 65 -6.13 10.41 14.62
C ARG A 65 -5.98 11.09 15.98
N GLY A 66 -5.57 10.35 17.01
CA GLY A 66 -5.32 10.88 18.35
C GLY A 66 -4.14 11.87 18.43
N LEU A 67 -3.20 11.79 17.49
CA LEU A 67 -2.04 12.68 17.42
C LEU A 67 -2.28 13.94 16.58
N ARG A 68 -3.16 13.88 15.57
CA ARG A 68 -3.34 14.93 14.54
C ARG A 68 -3.59 16.33 15.09
N ASN A 69 -4.29 16.44 16.22
CA ASN A 69 -4.67 17.71 16.83
C ASN A 69 -3.77 18.14 18.00
N ARG A 70 -2.78 17.32 18.39
CA ARG A 70 -1.90 17.65 19.51
C ARG A 70 -0.95 18.81 19.14
N PRO A 71 -0.53 19.64 20.10
CA PRO A 71 0.50 20.64 19.86
C PRO A 71 1.87 19.99 19.67
N ASP A 72 2.69 20.60 18.83
CA ASP A 72 4.09 20.19 18.66
C ASP A 72 4.83 20.33 20.00
N GLY A 73 5.59 19.30 20.38
CA GLY A 73 6.27 19.25 21.67
C GLY A 73 6.93 17.91 21.95
N THR A 74 7.59 17.82 23.12
CA THR A 74 8.33 16.61 23.52
C THR A 74 7.40 15.41 23.71
N GLU A 75 6.18 15.62 24.18
CA GLU A 75 5.18 14.56 24.33
C GLU A 75 4.77 14.00 22.95
N LEU A 76 4.40 14.87 22.01
CA LEU A 76 4.07 14.46 20.64
C LEU A 76 5.23 13.69 19.98
N ARG A 77 6.48 14.13 20.18
CA ARG A 77 7.66 13.42 19.67
C ARG A 77 7.81 12.01 20.24
N ARG A 78 7.54 11.81 21.54
CA ARG A 78 7.59 10.48 22.17
C ARG A 78 6.52 9.55 21.60
N GLU A 79 5.29 10.05 21.48
CA GLU A 79 4.18 9.28 20.89
C GLU A 79 4.44 8.95 19.42
N MET A 80 5.04 9.88 18.66
CA MET A 80 5.44 9.64 17.28
C MET A 80 6.50 8.54 17.15
N ALA A 81 7.44 8.42 18.08
CA ALA A 81 8.45 7.35 18.07
C ALA A 81 7.81 5.98 18.30
N VAL A 82 6.78 5.90 19.16
CA VAL A 82 5.98 4.67 19.34
C VAL A 82 5.23 4.35 18.06
N LEU A 83 4.54 5.35 17.47
CA LEU A 83 3.84 5.18 16.20
C LEU A 83 4.76 4.71 15.08
N GLU A 84 5.97 5.26 14.98
CA GLU A 84 6.97 4.84 13.98
C GLU A 84 7.35 3.37 14.15
N SER A 85 7.61 2.94 15.38
CA SER A 85 7.91 1.53 15.70
C SER A 85 6.73 0.61 15.34
N ASP A 86 5.51 0.96 15.72
CA ASP A 86 4.31 0.18 15.43
C ASP A 86 4.03 0.12 13.92
N PHE A 87 4.24 1.23 13.22
CA PHE A 87 4.07 1.29 11.76
C PHE A 87 5.14 0.46 11.03
N ALA A 88 6.38 0.44 11.54
CA ALA A 88 7.45 -0.39 10.99
C ALA A 88 7.14 -1.88 11.18
N ALA A 89 6.63 -2.29 12.35
CA ALA A 89 6.18 -3.65 12.61
C ALA A 89 5.05 -4.05 11.66
N TYR A 90 4.00 -3.22 11.56
CA TYR A 90 2.90 -3.44 10.61
C TYR A 90 3.38 -3.57 9.15
N SER A 91 4.30 -2.72 8.73
CA SER A 91 4.87 -2.77 7.37
C SER A 91 5.63 -4.07 7.11
N ALA A 92 6.36 -4.56 8.12
CA ALA A 92 7.06 -5.84 8.04
C ALA A 92 6.07 -7.01 7.94
N ASP A 93 5.01 -6.99 8.74
CA ASP A 93 3.97 -8.02 8.70
C ASP A 93 3.25 -8.08 7.35
N VAL A 94 2.89 -6.92 6.79
CA VAL A 94 2.32 -6.82 5.43
C VAL A 94 3.26 -7.43 4.39
N ALA A 95 4.56 -7.10 4.44
CA ALA A 95 5.54 -7.64 3.50
C ALA A 95 5.72 -9.16 3.63
N CYS A 96 5.79 -9.67 4.87
CA CYS A 96 5.89 -11.10 5.16
C CYS A 96 4.63 -11.86 4.71
N HIS A 97 3.45 -11.30 4.94
CA HIS A 97 2.18 -11.84 4.46
C HIS A 97 2.17 -11.94 2.93
N MET A 98 2.46 -10.85 2.21
CA MET A 98 2.53 -10.85 0.74
C MET A 98 3.57 -11.83 0.19
N GLN A 99 4.67 -12.06 0.90
CA GLN A 99 5.66 -13.07 0.50
C GLN A 99 5.10 -14.48 0.62
N ARG A 100 4.48 -14.82 1.75
CA ARG A 100 3.88 -16.14 1.98
C ARG A 100 2.80 -16.46 0.96
N GLU A 101 1.92 -15.52 0.66
CA GLU A 101 0.90 -15.71 -0.38
C GLU A 101 1.53 -15.93 -1.76
N ARG A 102 2.51 -15.12 -2.16
CA ARG A 102 3.19 -15.29 -3.45
C ARG A 102 3.87 -16.65 -3.58
N GLU A 103 4.49 -17.14 -2.51
CA GLU A 103 5.15 -18.45 -2.51
C GLU A 103 4.16 -19.62 -2.55
N ALA A 104 2.99 -19.47 -1.94
CA ALA A 104 1.98 -20.52 -1.87
C ALA A 104 1.01 -20.51 -3.08
N HIS A 105 0.52 -19.34 -3.46
CA HIS A 105 -0.56 -19.17 -4.43
C HIS A 105 -0.06 -19.17 -5.87
N ASN A 106 1.06 -18.48 -6.18
CA ASN A 106 1.52 -18.37 -7.57
C ASN A 106 1.85 -19.72 -8.21
N PRO A 107 2.55 -20.67 -7.55
CA PRO A 107 2.81 -21.97 -8.15
C PRO A 107 1.53 -22.75 -8.46
N LEU A 108 0.52 -22.64 -7.58
CA LEU A 108 -0.78 -23.27 -7.80
C LEU A 108 -1.48 -22.66 -9.01
N LEU A 109 -1.55 -21.34 -9.09
CA LEU A 109 -2.15 -20.62 -10.21
C LEU A 109 -1.46 -20.97 -11.53
N TRP A 110 -0.13 -20.99 -11.58
CA TRP A 110 0.62 -21.33 -12.80
C TRP A 110 0.46 -22.80 -13.23
N LEU A 111 0.16 -23.69 -12.29
CA LEU A 111 -0.08 -25.09 -12.59
C LEU A 111 -1.48 -25.33 -13.18
N HIS A 112 -2.47 -24.53 -12.77
CA HIS A 112 -3.88 -24.79 -13.05
C HIS A 112 -4.53 -23.82 -14.03
N GLU A 113 -4.02 -22.59 -14.15
CA GLU A 113 -4.59 -21.53 -14.97
C GLU A 113 -3.76 -21.22 -16.20
N SER A 114 -4.42 -20.81 -17.28
CA SER A 114 -3.73 -20.29 -18.46
C SER A 114 -3.29 -18.84 -18.26
N ASP A 115 -2.27 -18.41 -19.01
CA ASP A 115 -1.85 -17.00 -19.01
C ASP A 115 -3.01 -16.05 -19.33
N GLU A 116 -3.91 -16.44 -20.25
CA GLU A 116 -5.09 -15.64 -20.59
C GLU A 116 -6.05 -15.50 -19.40
N ALA A 117 -6.30 -16.59 -18.66
CA ALA A 117 -7.13 -16.57 -17.47
C ALA A 117 -6.51 -15.68 -16.38
N LEU A 118 -5.20 -15.80 -16.15
CA LEU A 118 -4.48 -15.00 -15.16
C LEU A 118 -4.45 -13.51 -15.53
N LEU A 119 -4.29 -13.17 -16.81
CA LEU A 119 -4.40 -11.79 -17.28
C LEU A 119 -5.83 -11.25 -17.12
N GLY A 120 -6.85 -12.07 -17.36
CA GLY A 120 -8.25 -11.74 -17.12
C GLY A 120 -8.55 -11.47 -15.64
N LEU A 121 -8.04 -12.32 -14.74
CA LEU A 121 -8.14 -12.15 -13.30
C LEU A 121 -7.47 -10.84 -12.84
N LYS A 122 -6.22 -10.62 -13.26
CA LYS A 122 -5.49 -9.38 -12.97
C LYS A 122 -6.26 -8.15 -13.44
N ARG A 123 -6.85 -8.19 -14.63
CA ARG A 123 -7.63 -7.07 -15.16
C ARG A 123 -8.88 -6.81 -14.32
N SER A 124 -9.61 -7.87 -13.94
CA SER A 124 -10.78 -7.77 -13.06
C SER A 124 -10.42 -7.13 -11.72
N MET A 125 -9.30 -7.55 -11.11
CA MET A 125 -8.81 -6.94 -9.87
C MET A 125 -8.48 -5.46 -10.06
N ILE A 126 -7.78 -5.08 -11.14
CA ILE A 126 -7.41 -3.68 -11.40
C ILE A 126 -8.64 -2.82 -11.72
N ASP A 127 -9.65 -3.36 -12.39
CA ASP A 127 -10.86 -2.63 -12.74
C ASP A 127 -11.73 -2.33 -11.50
N ASP A 128 -11.67 -3.17 -10.47
CA ASP A 128 -12.34 -2.97 -9.18
C ASP A 128 -11.66 -1.93 -8.27
N VAL A 129 -10.44 -1.48 -8.61
CA VAL A 129 -9.75 -0.45 -7.83
C VAL A 129 -10.16 0.95 -8.28
N PRO A 130 -10.64 1.82 -7.37
CA PRO A 130 -10.89 3.23 -7.66
C PRO A 130 -9.68 3.90 -8.33
N LEU A 131 -9.93 4.76 -9.34
CA LEU A 131 -8.86 5.37 -10.13
C LEU A 131 -7.81 6.10 -9.27
N HIS A 132 -8.23 6.84 -8.25
CA HIS A 132 -7.31 7.56 -7.38
C HIS A 132 -6.36 6.62 -6.62
N LEU A 133 -6.86 5.50 -6.08
CA LEU A 133 -6.02 4.49 -5.42
C LEU A 133 -5.08 3.80 -6.40
N ARG A 134 -5.52 3.53 -7.64
CA ARG A 134 -4.63 3.03 -8.70
C ARG A 134 -3.46 3.98 -8.99
N CYS A 135 -3.75 5.27 -9.11
CA CYS A 135 -2.72 6.29 -9.32
C CYS A 135 -1.76 6.38 -8.11
N SER A 136 -2.28 6.31 -6.88
CA SER A 136 -1.45 6.31 -5.66
C SER A 136 -0.56 5.07 -5.55
N LEU A 137 -1.08 3.87 -5.86
CA LEU A 137 -0.30 2.62 -5.93
C LEU A 137 0.77 2.70 -7.01
N ALA A 138 0.42 3.16 -8.21
CA ALA A 138 1.37 3.31 -9.31
C ALA A 138 2.49 4.30 -8.97
N ALA A 139 2.17 5.43 -8.33
CA ALA A 139 3.17 6.38 -7.85
C ALA A 139 4.07 5.78 -6.77
N TRP A 140 3.51 4.99 -5.85
CA TRP A 140 4.31 4.31 -4.82
C TRP A 140 5.24 3.28 -5.45
N MET A 141 4.75 2.42 -6.34
CA MET A 141 5.57 1.44 -7.06
C MET A 141 6.66 2.11 -7.90
N ALA A 142 6.40 3.26 -8.52
CA ALA A 142 7.42 3.97 -9.28
C ALA A 142 8.65 4.36 -8.44
N ARG A 143 8.53 4.41 -7.09
CA ARG A 143 9.68 4.68 -6.20
C ARG A 143 10.66 3.53 -6.13
N SER A 144 10.22 2.28 -6.30
CA SER A 144 11.12 1.12 -6.33
C SER A 144 11.89 1.01 -7.66
N VAL A 145 11.39 1.68 -8.70
CA VAL A 145 12.09 1.81 -9.98
C VAL A 145 13.27 2.77 -9.85
N ARG A 146 14.40 2.42 -10.47
CA ARG A 146 15.61 3.25 -10.47
C ARG A 146 15.27 4.67 -10.95
N PRO A 147 15.76 5.73 -10.30
CA PRO A 147 15.41 7.11 -10.68
C PRO A 147 15.62 7.43 -12.16
N ALA A 148 16.68 6.88 -12.77
CA ALA A 148 16.98 7.06 -14.20
C ALA A 148 15.94 6.44 -15.14
N ASP A 149 15.22 5.39 -14.71
CA ASP A 149 14.25 4.68 -15.55
C ASP A 149 12.81 5.20 -15.38
N ARG A 150 12.54 5.98 -14.32
CA ARG A 150 11.19 6.50 -14.02
C ARG A 150 10.59 7.34 -15.16
N PRO A 151 11.34 8.24 -15.85
CA PRO A 151 10.76 9.01 -16.96
C PRO A 151 10.25 8.12 -18.09
N ALA A 152 10.97 7.04 -18.41
CA ALA A 152 10.57 6.09 -19.44
C ALA A 152 9.29 5.34 -19.04
N LEU A 153 9.20 4.90 -17.78
CA LEU A 153 7.99 4.28 -17.23
C LEU A 153 6.78 5.22 -17.32
N VAL A 154 6.92 6.47 -16.87
CA VAL A 154 5.84 7.46 -16.90
C VAL A 154 5.41 7.76 -18.34
N ALA A 155 6.36 7.91 -19.28
CA ALA A 155 6.06 8.13 -20.69
C ALA A 155 5.29 6.96 -21.33
N ALA A 156 5.59 5.71 -20.94
CA ALA A 156 4.88 4.53 -21.41
C ALA A 156 3.42 4.51 -20.94
N VAL A 157 3.14 4.96 -19.70
CA VAL A 157 1.78 5.03 -19.15
C VAL A 157 0.92 6.02 -19.92
N ARG A 158 1.47 7.15 -20.39
CA ARG A 158 0.72 8.20 -21.10
C ARG A 158 -0.12 7.70 -22.27
N HIS A 159 0.38 6.71 -23.00
CA HIS A 159 -0.29 6.15 -24.18
C HIS A 159 -1.26 5.02 -23.83
N SER A 160 -1.29 4.60 -22.57
CA SER A 160 -2.01 3.41 -22.10
C SER A 160 -3.19 3.74 -21.18
N VAL A 161 -3.36 5.01 -20.79
CA VAL A 161 -4.41 5.46 -19.86
C VAL A 161 -5.11 6.73 -20.35
N PRO A 162 -6.35 7.02 -19.91
CA PRO A 162 -7.01 8.30 -20.17
C PRO A 162 -6.18 9.49 -19.67
N ALA A 163 -6.27 10.64 -20.34
CA ALA A 163 -5.52 11.85 -19.98
C ALA A 163 -5.68 12.24 -18.49
N GLN A 164 -6.91 12.19 -17.98
CA GLN A 164 -7.21 12.45 -16.56
C GLN A 164 -6.44 11.52 -15.61
N ALA A 165 -6.33 10.23 -15.95
CA ALA A 165 -5.60 9.26 -15.13
C ALA A 165 -4.08 9.53 -15.15
N TYR A 166 -3.57 9.98 -16.31
CA TYR A 166 -2.17 10.37 -16.46
C TYR A 166 -1.85 11.62 -15.62
N ASP A 167 -2.70 12.64 -15.67
CA ASP A 167 -2.52 13.87 -14.89
C ASP A 167 -2.58 13.56 -13.38
N MET A 168 -3.55 12.75 -12.94
CA MET A 168 -3.62 12.27 -11.55
C MET A 168 -2.37 11.50 -11.10
N LEU A 169 -1.78 10.68 -11.98
CA LEU A 169 -0.52 9.98 -11.68
C LEU A 169 0.63 10.96 -11.47
N LEU A 170 0.73 12.01 -12.31
CA LEU A 170 1.76 13.04 -12.14
C LEU A 170 1.60 13.79 -10.82
N ASP A 171 0.37 14.14 -10.44
CA ASP A 171 0.08 14.78 -9.15
C ASP A 171 0.50 13.89 -7.98
N GLN A 172 0.19 12.59 -8.04
CA GLN A 172 0.60 11.63 -7.01
C GLN A 172 2.12 11.48 -6.91
N LEU A 173 2.82 11.41 -8.05
CA LEU A 173 4.28 11.35 -8.08
C LEU A 173 4.91 12.61 -7.44
N GLN A 174 4.35 13.80 -7.68
CA GLN A 174 4.80 15.03 -7.05
C GLN A 174 4.57 15.04 -5.54
N MET A 175 3.35 14.68 -5.10
CA MET A 175 2.99 14.61 -3.67
C MET A 175 3.91 13.66 -2.88
N GLN A 176 4.28 12.53 -3.49
CA GLN A 176 5.16 11.53 -2.87
C GLN A 176 6.66 11.86 -2.98
N SER A 177 7.05 12.84 -3.81
CA SER A 177 8.44 13.29 -3.98
C SER A 177 8.88 14.32 -2.92
N CYS A 178 7.99 14.75 -2.03
CA CYS A 178 8.33 15.69 -0.96
C CYS A 178 9.38 15.04 -0.02
N PRO A 179 10.54 15.68 0.21
CA PRO A 179 11.59 15.12 1.05
C PRO A 179 11.07 14.81 2.46
N ALA A 180 11.71 13.85 3.13
CA ALA A 180 11.51 13.69 4.57
C ALA A 180 11.82 15.05 5.24
N PRO A 181 10.96 15.55 6.14
CA PRO A 181 11.23 16.82 6.81
C PRO A 181 12.62 16.75 7.47
N ALA A 182 13.45 17.76 7.23
CA ALA A 182 14.83 17.84 7.73
C ALA A 182 14.95 17.69 9.26
N ALA A 183 13.82 17.81 9.97
CA ALA A 183 13.67 17.64 11.40
C ALA A 183 14.03 16.22 11.93
N PHE A 184 13.99 15.17 11.10
CA PHE A 184 14.38 13.82 11.53
C PHE A 184 15.86 13.48 11.27
N ALA A 185 16.60 14.32 10.54
CA ALA A 185 18.01 14.10 10.23
C ALA A 185 18.99 14.66 11.29
N GLN A 186 18.49 15.33 12.33
CA GLN A 186 19.33 16.00 13.34
C GLN A 186 19.45 15.24 14.68
N ALA A 187 19.10 13.96 14.72
CA ALA A 187 19.29 13.12 15.90
C ALA A 187 20.02 11.81 15.52
N ALA A 188 21.29 11.95 15.16
CA ALA A 188 22.30 10.90 15.26
C ALA A 188 23.48 11.47 16.05
#